data_AF-S4REZ5-F1
#
_entry.id   AF-S4REZ5-F1
#
_cell.length_a   1.000
_cell.length_b   1.000
_cell.length_c   1.000
_cell.angle_alpha   90.00
_cell.angle_beta   90.00
_cell.angle_gamma   90.00
#
_symmetry.space_group_name_H-M   'P 1'
#
loop_
_entity.id
_entity.type
_entity.pdbx_description
1 polymer ?
#
loop_
_entity_poly.entity_id
_entity_poly.type
_entity_poly.pdbx_seq_one_letter_code
_entity_poly.pdbx_strand_id
1 'polypeptide(L)'
;YVQHKRDEGVLEGADKELVAEAERLEVRNMAPLILSELLLDENIRDQLKKYKRHFLRFCHRNLKAQKYLLGGFECVVRVHRDQLLPKVAHVLKDMYDSDLLEEEAILGWHDKVSKKYVSKELAKDIRTKAAPFVNWLKEAEEESEDGEDDEDDDDKDVEVVYDEKTTHLKVETIKKPVQAEEEADVDIDAI
;
A
#
# COMPACT_ATOMS: atom_id res chain seq x y z
N TYR A 1 -12.57 5.88 10.62
CA TYR A 1 -12.59 7.16 9.89
C TYR A 1 -13.04 7.00 8.44
N VAL A 2 -12.27 6.30 7.58
CA VAL A 2 -12.59 6.11 6.15
C VAL A 2 -13.95 5.43 5.94
N GLN A 3 -14.25 4.35 6.68
CA GLN A 3 -15.55 3.67 6.63
C GLN A 3 -16.73 4.61 6.89
N HIS A 4 -16.64 5.45 7.93
CA HIS A 4 -17.67 6.43 8.25
C HIS A 4 -17.91 7.42 7.09
N LYS A 5 -16.85 7.99 6.53
CA LYS A 5 -16.94 8.90 5.37
C LYS A 5 -17.56 8.23 4.14
N ARG A 6 -17.28 6.93 3.94
CA ARG A 6 -17.87 6.11 2.86
C ARG A 6 -19.36 5.94 3.08
N ASP A 7 -19.74 5.51 4.28
CA ASP A 7 -21.12 5.16 4.63
C ASP A 7 -22.04 6.40 4.67
N GLU A 8 -21.48 7.58 4.97
CA GLU A 8 -22.16 8.88 4.87
C GLU A 8 -22.22 9.43 3.43
N GLY A 9 -21.57 8.78 2.46
CA GLY A 9 -21.55 9.23 1.06
C GLY A 9 -20.72 10.51 0.82
N VAL A 10 -19.90 10.93 1.77
CA VAL A 10 -19.07 12.16 1.71
C VAL A 10 -17.61 11.88 1.35
N LEU A 11 -17.32 10.68 0.81
CA LEU A 11 -15.96 10.31 0.44
C LEU A 11 -15.46 11.13 -0.76
N GLU A 12 -16.34 11.55 -1.65
CA GLU A 12 -16.00 12.40 -2.79
C GLU A 12 -15.56 13.79 -2.29
N GLY A 13 -14.33 14.19 -2.62
CA GLY A 13 -13.72 15.44 -2.14
C GLY A 13 -13.02 15.36 -0.79
N ALA A 14 -13.15 14.25 -0.04
CA ALA A 14 -12.47 14.06 1.25
C ALA A 14 -10.98 13.68 1.12
N ASP A 15 -10.39 13.71 -0.09
CA ASP A 15 -9.03 13.23 -0.35
C ASP A 15 -7.97 13.91 0.53
N LYS A 16 -8.11 15.21 0.80
CA LYS A 16 -7.19 15.95 1.68
C LYS A 16 -7.39 15.62 3.15
N GLU A 17 -8.62 15.40 3.58
CA GLU A 17 -8.94 15.03 4.97
C GLU A 17 -8.39 13.64 5.29
N LEU A 18 -8.46 12.70 4.34
CA LEU A 18 -7.87 11.38 4.51
C LEU A 18 -6.35 11.46 4.68
N VAL A 19 -5.67 12.34 3.93
CA VAL A 19 -4.22 12.57 4.08
C VAL A 19 -3.92 13.14 5.46
N ALA A 20 -4.62 14.19 5.87
CA ALA A 20 -4.40 14.83 7.17
C ALA A 20 -4.62 13.84 8.34
N GLU A 21 -5.65 12.99 8.25
CA GLU A 21 -5.90 11.96 9.26
C GLU A 21 -4.82 10.87 9.26
N ALA A 22 -4.35 10.44 8.08
CA ALA A 22 -3.29 9.45 7.98
C ALA A 22 -1.93 9.99 8.48
N GLU A 23 -1.64 11.28 8.27
CA GLU A 23 -0.49 11.98 8.85
C GLU A 23 -0.61 12.06 10.37
N ARG A 24 -1.78 12.47 10.89
CA ARG A 24 -2.06 12.54 12.34
C ARG A 24 -1.88 11.19 13.05
N LEU A 25 -2.18 10.10 12.35
CA LEU A 25 -2.04 8.73 12.84
C LEU A 25 -0.67 8.12 12.53
N GLU A 26 0.21 8.83 11.83
CA GLU A 26 1.54 8.35 11.41
C GLU A 26 1.50 7.10 10.52
N VAL A 27 0.40 6.92 9.76
CA VAL A 27 0.16 5.78 8.88
C VAL A 27 0.04 6.18 7.40
N ARG A 28 0.61 7.34 7.03
CA ARG A 28 0.49 7.92 5.67
C ARG A 28 0.84 6.92 4.57
N ASN A 29 1.94 6.18 4.72
CA ASN A 29 2.38 5.21 3.72
C ASN A 29 1.48 3.96 3.67
N MET A 30 0.88 3.57 4.79
CA MET A 30 -0.03 2.43 4.87
C MET A 30 -1.45 2.75 4.38
N ALA A 31 -1.80 4.04 4.22
CA ALA A 31 -3.14 4.44 3.83
C ALA A 31 -3.66 3.73 2.56
N PRO A 32 -2.89 3.56 1.45
CA PRO A 32 -3.37 2.85 0.27
C PRO A 32 -3.77 1.39 0.52
N LEU A 33 -3.11 0.70 1.44
CA LEU A 33 -3.49 -0.67 1.86
C LEU A 33 -4.91 -0.67 2.43
N ILE A 34 -5.18 0.25 3.37
CA ILE A 34 -6.49 0.38 4.03
C ILE A 34 -7.56 0.85 3.03
N LEU A 35 -7.24 1.83 2.19
CA LEU A 35 -8.17 2.32 1.16
C LEU A 35 -8.57 1.22 0.18
N SER A 36 -7.63 0.34 -0.18
CA SER A 36 -7.91 -0.77 -1.09
C SER A 36 -8.98 -1.69 -0.52
N GLU A 37 -8.86 -2.08 0.74
CA GLU A 37 -9.83 -2.97 1.38
C GLU A 37 -11.21 -2.33 1.57
N LEU A 38 -11.25 -1.02 1.83
CA LEU A 38 -12.50 -0.34 2.16
C LEU A 38 -13.29 0.15 0.95
N LEU A 39 -12.61 0.39 -0.18
CA LEU A 39 -13.17 1.06 -1.35
C LEU A 39 -13.21 0.18 -2.61
N LEU A 40 -12.46 -0.93 -2.63
CA LEU A 40 -12.33 -1.78 -3.82
C LEU A 40 -12.97 -3.16 -3.58
N ASP A 41 -13.62 -3.67 -4.62
CA ASP A 41 -14.22 -5.00 -4.69
C ASP A 41 -13.97 -5.64 -6.08
N GLU A 42 -14.79 -6.59 -6.53
CA GLU A 42 -14.68 -7.19 -7.86
C GLU A 42 -14.76 -6.19 -9.04
N ASN A 43 -15.25 -4.97 -8.79
CA ASN A 43 -15.36 -3.86 -9.74
C ASN A 43 -14.18 -2.88 -9.67
N ILE A 44 -13.04 -3.34 -9.14
CA ILE A 44 -11.82 -2.56 -8.90
C ILE A 44 -11.43 -1.61 -10.05
N ARG A 45 -11.60 -2.01 -11.31
CA ARG A 45 -11.22 -1.18 -12.48
C ARG A 45 -11.99 0.14 -12.55
N ASP A 46 -13.28 0.13 -12.23
CA ASP A 46 -14.10 1.33 -12.23
C ASP A 46 -13.94 2.12 -10.93
N GLN A 47 -13.70 1.43 -9.82
CA GLN A 47 -13.43 2.04 -8.53
C GLN A 47 -12.07 2.76 -8.50
N LEU A 48 -11.04 2.25 -9.17
CA LEU A 48 -9.76 2.93 -9.33
C LEU A 48 -9.91 4.25 -10.08
N LYS A 49 -10.79 4.32 -11.08
CA LYS A 49 -11.12 5.58 -11.77
C LYS A 49 -11.85 6.54 -10.83
N LYS A 50 -12.86 6.05 -10.11
CA LYS A 50 -13.66 6.84 -9.17
C LYS A 50 -12.83 7.42 -8.02
N TYR A 51 -11.95 6.62 -7.44
CA TYR A 51 -11.13 6.98 -6.27
C TYR A 51 -9.68 7.34 -6.63
N LYS A 52 -9.38 7.59 -7.93
CA LYS A 52 -8.03 7.92 -8.41
C LYS A 52 -7.37 9.00 -7.56
N ARG A 53 -8.10 10.10 -7.29
CA ARG A 53 -7.58 11.23 -6.51
C ARG A 53 -7.18 10.84 -5.09
N HIS A 54 -7.92 9.93 -4.45
CA HIS A 54 -7.64 9.47 -3.09
C HIS A 54 -6.34 8.67 -3.05
N PHE A 55 -6.15 7.72 -3.96
CA PHE A 55 -4.91 6.94 -4.03
C PHE A 55 -3.72 7.80 -4.45
N LEU A 56 -3.89 8.65 -5.46
CA LEU A 56 -2.80 9.49 -6.00
C LEU A 56 -2.19 10.43 -4.94
N ARG A 57 -2.98 10.91 -3.98
CA ARG A 57 -2.51 11.73 -2.85
C ARG A 57 -1.47 11.05 -1.97
N PHE A 58 -1.50 9.72 -1.92
CA PHE A 58 -0.57 8.91 -1.14
C PHE A 58 0.56 8.33 -1.99
N CYS A 59 0.24 7.88 -3.21
CA CYS A 59 1.17 7.13 -4.05
C CYS A 59 2.12 7.99 -4.89
N HIS A 60 1.75 9.25 -5.20
CA HIS A 60 2.58 10.09 -6.08
C HIS A 60 3.99 10.28 -5.50
N ARG A 61 5.02 9.84 -6.24
CA ARG A 61 6.44 9.89 -5.84
C ARG A 61 6.72 9.27 -4.47
N ASN A 62 6.00 8.19 -4.15
CA ASN A 62 6.08 7.52 -2.87
C ASN A 62 6.05 6.00 -3.05
N LEU A 63 7.21 5.41 -3.36
CA LEU A 63 7.37 3.97 -3.59
C LEU A 63 6.92 3.14 -2.38
N LYS A 64 7.13 3.61 -1.15
CA LYS A 64 6.69 2.90 0.06
C LYS A 64 5.16 2.77 0.09
N ALA A 65 4.43 3.85 -0.20
CA ALA A 65 2.97 3.82 -0.31
C ALA A 65 2.47 2.98 -1.50
N GLN A 66 3.21 2.94 -2.61
CA GLN A 66 2.92 2.08 -3.76
C GLN A 66 3.10 0.59 -3.42
N LYS A 67 4.16 0.22 -2.68
CA LYS A 67 4.35 -1.15 -2.14
C LYS A 67 3.15 -1.54 -1.25
N TYR A 68 2.62 -0.63 -0.43
CA TYR A 68 1.39 -0.85 0.35
C TYR A 68 0.13 -0.98 -0.51
N LEU A 69 0.00 -0.21 -1.59
CA LEU A 69 -1.11 -0.36 -2.56
C LEU A 69 -1.09 -1.75 -3.22
N LEU A 70 0.08 -2.25 -3.61
CA LEU A 70 0.24 -3.60 -4.15
C LEU A 70 -0.15 -4.69 -3.15
N GLY A 71 0.19 -4.51 -1.87
CA GLY A 71 -0.31 -5.38 -0.79
C GLY A 71 -1.84 -5.33 -0.65
N GLY A 72 -2.43 -4.15 -0.73
CA GLY A 72 -3.89 -3.97 -0.74
C GLY A 72 -4.56 -4.64 -1.92
N PHE A 73 -3.96 -4.55 -3.10
CA PHE A 73 -4.41 -5.24 -4.30
C PHE A 73 -4.40 -6.77 -4.12
N GLU A 74 -3.33 -7.35 -3.54
CA GLU A 74 -3.29 -8.80 -3.22
C GLU A 74 -4.45 -9.20 -2.29
N CYS A 75 -4.74 -8.39 -1.26
CA CYS A 75 -5.86 -8.61 -0.35
C CYS A 75 -7.21 -8.61 -1.08
N VAL A 76 -7.45 -7.64 -1.98
CA VAL A 76 -8.71 -7.55 -2.74
C VAL A 76 -8.85 -8.74 -3.69
N VAL A 77 -7.75 -9.15 -4.36
CA VAL A 77 -7.75 -10.36 -5.20
C VAL A 77 -8.05 -11.60 -4.37
N ARG A 78 -7.56 -11.72 -3.13
CA ARG A 78 -7.90 -12.85 -2.26
C ARG A 78 -9.42 -12.92 -2.00
N VAL A 79 -10.06 -11.79 -1.70
CA VAL A 79 -11.49 -11.75 -1.35
C VAL A 79 -12.36 -12.03 -2.59
N HIS A 80 -11.97 -11.53 -3.77
CA HIS A 80 -12.72 -11.67 -5.02
C HIS A 80 -11.97 -12.52 -6.05
N ARG A 81 -11.43 -13.66 -5.60
CA ARG A 81 -10.44 -14.47 -6.36
C ARG A 81 -10.92 -14.85 -7.75
N ASP A 82 -12.12 -15.39 -7.86
CA ASP A 82 -12.64 -15.91 -9.14
C ASP A 82 -12.85 -14.79 -10.16
N GLN A 83 -13.22 -13.59 -9.70
CA GLN A 83 -13.50 -12.43 -10.53
C GLN A 83 -12.23 -11.66 -10.92
N LEU A 84 -11.25 -11.59 -10.02
CA LEU A 84 -10.08 -10.71 -10.17
C LEU A 84 -8.81 -11.42 -10.60
N LEU A 85 -8.60 -12.69 -10.24
CA LEU A 85 -7.38 -13.42 -10.62
C LEU A 85 -7.16 -13.46 -12.16
N PRO A 86 -8.20 -13.64 -13.01
CA PRO A 86 -8.04 -13.55 -14.46
C PRO A 86 -7.75 -12.13 -14.98
N LYS A 87 -7.97 -11.09 -14.16
CA LYS A 87 -7.86 -9.67 -14.55
C LYS A 87 -6.61 -8.99 -14.01
N VAL A 88 -5.74 -9.69 -13.28
CA VAL A 88 -4.58 -9.10 -12.57
C VAL A 88 -3.75 -8.19 -13.48
N ALA A 89 -3.30 -8.67 -14.65
CA ALA A 89 -2.52 -7.87 -15.59
C ALA A 89 -3.24 -6.58 -16.02
N HIS A 90 -4.55 -6.64 -16.26
CA HIS A 90 -5.34 -5.47 -16.65
C HIS A 90 -5.48 -4.46 -15.51
N VAL A 91 -5.65 -4.93 -14.27
CA VAL A 91 -5.75 -4.04 -13.10
C VAL A 91 -4.42 -3.34 -12.84
N LEU A 92 -3.29 -4.07 -12.92
CA LEU A 92 -1.96 -3.48 -12.79
C LEU A 92 -1.70 -2.43 -13.88
N LYS A 93 -2.10 -2.71 -15.12
CA LYS A 93 -2.02 -1.73 -16.20
C LYS A 93 -2.88 -0.48 -15.92
N ASP A 94 -4.10 -0.64 -15.43
CA ASP A 94 -4.96 0.49 -15.09
C ASP A 94 -4.34 1.36 -13.96
N MET A 95 -3.68 0.73 -12.98
CA MET A 95 -2.97 1.44 -11.90
C MET A 95 -1.75 2.19 -12.43
N TYR A 96 -0.95 1.57 -13.29
CA TYR A 96 0.20 2.17 -13.96
C TYR A 96 -0.20 3.35 -14.85
N ASP A 97 -1.16 3.15 -15.78
CA ASP A 97 -1.70 4.19 -16.67
C ASP A 97 -2.34 5.37 -15.89
N SER A 98 -2.69 5.14 -14.61
CA SER A 98 -3.27 6.15 -13.73
C SER A 98 -2.25 6.84 -12.81
N ASP A 99 -0.96 6.60 -12.98
CA ASP A 99 0.13 7.12 -12.15
C ASP A 99 0.01 6.71 -10.66
N LEU A 100 -0.67 5.59 -10.39
CA LEU A 100 -0.81 5.07 -9.02
C LEU A 100 0.36 4.15 -8.63
N LEU A 101 1.00 3.52 -9.62
CA LEU A 101 2.16 2.65 -9.45
C LEU A 101 3.20 3.00 -10.49
N GLU A 102 4.43 3.19 -10.04
CA GLU A 102 5.60 3.37 -10.90
C GLU A 102 6.17 2.00 -11.28
N GLU A 103 6.90 1.96 -12.40
CA GLU A 103 7.51 0.75 -12.93
C GLU A 103 8.38 0.04 -11.88
N GLU A 104 9.25 0.80 -11.22
CA GLU A 104 10.10 0.35 -10.13
C GLU A 104 9.32 -0.40 -9.03
N ALA A 105 8.19 0.14 -8.59
CA ALA A 105 7.37 -0.49 -7.56
C ALA A 105 6.76 -1.82 -8.04
N ILE A 106 6.34 -1.88 -9.30
CA ILE A 106 5.71 -3.08 -9.90
C ILE A 106 6.76 -4.18 -10.11
N LEU A 107 7.92 -3.83 -10.66
CA LEU A 107 9.03 -4.76 -10.89
C LEU A 107 9.56 -5.32 -9.56
N GLY A 108 9.87 -4.45 -8.60
CA GLY A 108 10.37 -4.85 -7.28
C GLY A 108 9.39 -5.75 -6.52
N TRP A 109 8.07 -5.51 -6.64
CA TRP A 109 7.04 -6.38 -6.06
C TRP A 109 6.91 -7.73 -6.78
N HIS A 110 7.03 -7.74 -8.11
CA HIS A 110 6.90 -8.96 -8.90
C HIS A 110 8.03 -9.93 -8.66
N ASP A 111 9.26 -9.43 -8.58
CA ASP A 111 10.48 -10.23 -8.45
C ASP A 111 10.55 -11.01 -7.12
N LYS A 112 9.92 -10.51 -6.05
CA LYS A 112 9.92 -11.15 -4.72
C LYS A 112 8.51 -11.63 -4.33
N VAL A 113 8.35 -12.94 -4.10
CA VAL A 113 7.10 -13.52 -3.55
C VAL A 113 7.05 -13.30 -2.04
N SER A 114 6.08 -12.52 -1.57
CA SER A 114 5.82 -12.31 -0.13
C SER A 114 4.62 -13.11 0.37
N LYS A 115 4.61 -13.40 1.68
CA LYS A 115 3.47 -13.98 2.42
C LYS A 115 2.84 -12.99 3.40
N LYS A 116 3.19 -11.70 3.32
CA LYS A 116 2.76 -10.66 4.27
C LYS A 116 1.25 -10.45 4.26
N TYR A 117 0.63 -10.44 3.08
CA TYR A 117 -0.79 -10.10 2.92
C TYR A 117 -1.68 -11.28 2.51
N VAL A 118 -1.12 -12.25 1.78
CA VAL A 118 -1.83 -13.42 1.27
C VAL A 118 -0.97 -14.68 1.40
N SER A 119 -1.58 -15.86 1.24
CA SER A 119 -0.83 -17.12 1.25
C SER A 119 0.22 -17.14 0.13
N LYS A 120 1.35 -17.82 0.37
CA LYS A 120 2.45 -17.93 -0.61
C LYS A 120 1.97 -18.51 -1.95
N GLU A 121 0.99 -19.40 -1.93
CA GLU A 121 0.38 -20.00 -3.12
C GLU A 121 -0.40 -18.96 -3.92
N LEU A 122 -1.28 -18.20 -3.28
CA LEU A 122 -2.02 -17.13 -3.96
C LEU A 122 -1.08 -16.03 -4.46
N ALA A 123 -0.05 -15.66 -3.68
CA ALA A 123 0.95 -14.68 -4.10
C ALA A 123 1.68 -15.09 -5.40
N LYS A 124 1.98 -16.39 -5.55
CA LYS A 124 2.54 -16.96 -6.78
C LYS A 124 1.54 -16.90 -7.93
N ASP A 125 0.30 -17.31 -7.71
CA ASP A 125 -0.75 -17.28 -8.74
C ASP A 125 -0.97 -15.86 -9.26
N ILE A 126 -1.01 -14.86 -8.37
CA ILE A 126 -1.13 -13.45 -8.72
C ILE A 126 0.03 -13.03 -9.62
N ARG A 127 1.28 -13.34 -9.23
CA ARG A 127 2.47 -12.99 -10.03
C ARG A 127 2.50 -13.68 -11.38
N THR A 128 2.06 -14.93 -11.46
CA THR A 128 1.87 -15.65 -12.74
C THR A 128 0.87 -14.93 -13.63
N LYS A 129 -0.23 -14.42 -13.06
CA LYS A 129 -1.24 -13.64 -13.82
C LYS A 129 -0.78 -12.22 -14.15
N ALA A 130 0.16 -11.65 -13.39
CA ALA A 130 0.77 -10.36 -13.66
C ALA A 130 1.85 -10.42 -14.76
N ALA A 131 2.47 -11.59 -14.99
CA ALA A 131 3.61 -11.76 -15.88
C ALA A 131 3.45 -11.15 -17.28
N PRO A 132 2.30 -11.23 -17.98
CA PRO A 132 2.15 -10.59 -19.29
C PRO A 132 2.35 -9.06 -19.26
N PHE A 133 1.90 -8.40 -18.19
CA PHE A 133 2.07 -6.95 -18.04
C PHE A 133 3.49 -6.59 -17.59
N VAL A 134 4.08 -7.38 -16.69
CA VAL A 134 5.46 -7.18 -16.24
C VAL A 134 6.45 -7.37 -17.39
N ASN A 135 6.25 -8.36 -18.25
CA ASN A 135 7.07 -8.54 -19.44
C ASN A 135 6.93 -7.35 -20.40
N TRP A 136 5.72 -6.81 -20.57
CA TRP A 136 5.51 -5.61 -21.37
C TRP A 136 6.23 -4.38 -20.81
N LEU A 137 6.32 -4.23 -19.48
CA LEU A 137 7.15 -3.18 -18.84
C LEU A 137 8.63 -3.38 -19.16
N LYS A 138 9.16 -4.59 -18.90
CA LYS A 138 10.59 -4.91 -19.14
C LYS A 138 11.00 -4.75 -20.61
N GLU A 139 10.13 -5.07 -21.56
CA GLU A 139 10.38 -4.85 -22.99
C GLU A 139 10.43 -3.36 -23.38
N ALA A 140 9.79 -2.48 -22.60
CA ALA A 140 9.90 -1.04 -22.78
C ALA A 140 11.20 -0.45 -22.17
N GLU A 141 11.88 -1.20 -21.31
CA GLU A 141 12.99 -0.75 -20.46
C GLU A 141 14.39 -1.23 -20.93
N GLU A 142 14.55 -1.78 -22.15
CA GLU A 142 15.86 -2.14 -22.76
C GLU A 142 16.78 -0.89 -23.03
N GLU A 143 16.96 0.00 -22.04
CA GLU A 143 17.98 1.05 -22.03
C GLU A 143 18.53 1.48 -20.64
N SER A 144 18.17 0.88 -19.49
CA SER A 144 18.87 1.24 -18.22
C SER A 144 18.74 0.19 -17.10
N GLU A 145 19.83 -0.51 -16.77
CA GLU A 145 20.00 -1.21 -15.49
C GLU A 145 20.63 -0.27 -14.46
N ASP A 146 20.02 -0.13 -13.28
CA ASP A 146 20.51 -0.68 -11.99
C ASP A 146 19.77 0.01 -10.83
N GLY A 147 19.34 -0.75 -9.82
CA GLY A 147 18.58 -0.22 -8.69
C GLY A 147 18.64 -1.14 -7.48
N GLU A 148 19.59 -0.87 -6.59
CA GLU A 148 19.69 -1.49 -5.27
C GLU A 148 18.51 -1.05 -4.38
N ASP A 149 17.67 -1.99 -3.95
CA ASP A 149 16.55 -1.73 -3.01
C ASP A 149 17.05 -1.98 -1.57
N ASP A 150 17.32 -0.88 -0.86
CA ASP A 150 17.51 -0.87 0.60
C ASP A 150 16.16 -1.16 1.28
N GLU A 151 16.04 -2.36 1.86
CA GLU A 151 14.90 -2.75 2.69
C GLU A 151 14.98 -2.05 4.06
N ASP A 152 14.53 -0.80 4.16
CA ASP A 152 14.16 -0.20 5.44
C ASP A 152 12.81 -0.77 5.90
N ASP A 153 12.88 -1.92 6.57
CA ASP A 153 11.85 -2.50 7.44
C ASP A 153 11.68 -1.63 8.71
N ASP A 154 11.46 -0.33 8.53
CA ASP A 154 11.32 0.66 9.59
C ASP A 154 9.86 0.83 10.07
N ASP A 155 8.91 0.05 9.53
CA ASP A 155 7.54 -0.01 10.05
C ASP A 155 7.40 -1.06 11.17
N LYS A 156 8.44 -1.29 11.99
CA LYS A 156 8.40 -2.21 13.15
C LYS A 156 7.39 -1.82 14.24
N ASP A 157 6.90 -0.59 14.20
CA ASP A 157 5.98 -0.05 15.21
C ASP A 157 4.49 -0.26 14.87
N VAL A 158 4.15 -0.76 13.66
CA VAL A 158 2.75 -1.03 13.25
C VAL A 158 2.62 -2.42 12.65
N GLU A 159 2.06 -3.35 13.42
CA GLU A 159 1.79 -4.71 12.94
C GLU A 159 0.41 -4.74 12.28
N VAL A 160 0.39 -5.13 11.00
CA VAL A 160 -0.84 -5.39 10.27
C VAL A 160 -1.16 -6.88 10.42
N VAL A 161 -2.04 -7.21 11.38
CA VAL A 161 -2.44 -8.58 11.66
C VAL A 161 -3.70 -8.92 10.88
N TYR A 162 -3.65 -10.04 10.15
CA TYR A 162 -4.83 -10.56 9.46
C TYR A 162 -5.66 -11.42 10.42
N ASP A 163 -6.88 -10.99 10.72
CA ASP A 163 -7.82 -11.77 11.54
C ASP A 163 -8.61 -12.73 10.64
N GLU A 164 -8.35 -14.03 10.72
CA GLU A 164 -9.02 -15.05 9.90
C GLU A 164 -10.56 -15.09 10.09
N LYS A 165 -11.09 -14.51 11.18
CA LYS A 165 -12.53 -14.49 11.48
C LYS A 165 -13.25 -13.30 10.85
N THR A 166 -12.53 -12.29 10.38
CA THR A 166 -13.11 -11.12 9.69
C THR A 166 -12.46 -10.94 8.34
N THR A 167 -13.21 -10.53 7.32
CA THR A 167 -12.68 -10.23 5.98
C THR A 167 -11.78 -8.98 5.94
N HIS A 168 -11.35 -8.45 7.10
CA HIS A 168 -10.75 -7.13 7.25
C HIS A 168 -9.41 -7.15 8.00
N LEU A 169 -8.46 -6.28 7.57
CA LEU A 169 -7.19 -6.03 8.24
C LEU A 169 -7.41 -5.26 9.55
N LYS A 170 -6.77 -5.70 10.64
CA LYS A 170 -6.63 -4.91 11.87
C LYS A 170 -5.24 -4.28 11.90
N VAL A 171 -5.19 -2.97 12.08
CA VAL A 171 -3.95 -2.20 12.23
C VAL A 171 -3.82 -1.82 13.70
N GLU A 172 -2.78 -2.33 14.37
CA GLU A 172 -2.45 -1.97 15.75
C GLU A 172 -1.14 -1.19 15.79
N THR A 173 -1.17 0.03 16.34
CA THR A 173 0.02 0.85 16.60
C THR A 173 0.61 0.49 17.96
N ILE A 174 1.87 0.06 18.00
CA ILE A 174 2.59 -0.23 19.25
C ILE A 174 3.13 1.10 19.79
N LYS A 175 2.61 1.58 20.93
CA LYS A 175 3.13 2.78 21.59
C LYS A 175 4.52 2.50 22.18
N LYS A 176 5.56 3.18 21.70
CA LYS A 176 6.85 3.23 22.42
C LYS A 176 6.67 3.94 23.77
N PRO A 177 7.28 3.44 24.87
CA PRO A 177 7.38 4.21 26.09
C PRO A 177 8.25 5.44 25.83
N VAL A 178 7.74 6.62 26.19
CA VAL A 178 8.48 7.89 26.13
C VAL A 178 9.74 7.73 26.98
N GLN A 179 10.92 7.68 26.35
CA GLN A 179 12.17 7.93 27.07
C GLN A 179 12.12 9.39 27.49
N ALA A 180 12.01 9.63 28.79
CA ALA A 180 12.22 10.95 29.37
C ALA A 180 13.63 11.39 29.00
N GLU A 181 13.75 12.53 28.34
CA GLU A 181 15.00 13.26 28.24
C GLU A 181 15.47 13.53 29.68
N GLU A 182 16.47 12.78 30.15
CA GLU A 182 17.26 13.20 31.31
C GLU A 182 18.03 14.43 30.84
N GLU A 183 17.55 15.61 31.22
CA GLU A 183 18.32 16.84 31.11
C GLU A 183 19.66 16.61 31.81
N ALA A 184 20.73 16.60 31.00
CA ALA A 184 22.09 16.59 31.49
C ALA A 184 22.36 17.92 32.19
N ASP A 185 22.22 17.95 33.52
CA ASP A 185 22.81 18.98 34.38
C ASP A 185 24.33 18.87 34.28
N VAL A 186 24.90 19.56 33.29
CA VAL A 186 26.32 19.89 33.25
C VAL A 186 26.49 21.16 34.07
N ASP A 187 26.77 20.99 35.37
CA ASP A 187 27.18 22.08 36.25
C ASP A 187 28.50 22.67 35.75
N ILE A 188 28.39 23.73 34.94
CA ILE A 188 29.46 24.64 34.59
C ILE A 188 29.18 25.96 35.31
N ASP A 189 29.74 26.14 36.50
CA ASP A 189 30.29 27.43 36.92
C ASP A 189 31.06 27.38 38.25
N ALA A 190 32.28 27.92 38.14
CA ALA A 190 32.96 28.78 39.09
C ALA A 190 33.76 28.20 40.29
N ILE A 191 35.08 28.17 40.07
CA ILE A 191 36.18 28.79 40.85
C ILE A 191 36.51 28.24 42.25
#